data_AF-A0A7C7DX69-F1
#
_entry.id   AF-A0A7C7DX69-F1
#
_cell.length_a   1.000
_cell.length_b   1.000
_cell.length_c   1.000
_cell.angle_alpha   90.00
_cell.angle_beta   90.00
_cell.angle_gamma   90.00
#
_symmetry.space_group_name_H-M   'P 1'
#
loop_
_entity.id
_entity.type
_entity.pdbx_description
1 polymer ?
#
loop_
_entity_poly.entity_id
_entity_poly.type
_entity_poly.pdbx_seq_one_letter_code
_entity_poly.pdbx_strand_id
1 'polypeptide(L)'
;MHIPLLANTAHRPWPLPTTPWVMAQTWCDLLFAHWPLPVAALQALLPPTLMVDTFDGHGWLGIVPFKMRGVRPRGAPAVPWL
;
A
#
# COMPACT_ATOMS: atom_id res chain seq x y z
N MET A 1 23.50 -3.34 -4.86
CA MET A 1 22.90 -1.99 -4.84
C MET A 1 22.92 -1.48 -3.42
N HIS A 2 23.85 -0.58 -3.10
CA HIS A 2 23.87 0.13 -1.82
C HIS A 2 23.06 1.40 -2.04
N ILE A 3 21.80 1.43 -1.57
CA ILE A 3 20.97 2.63 -1.62
C ILE A 3 21.14 3.30 -0.25
N PRO A 4 21.93 4.39 -0.14
CA PRO A 4 22.27 5.00 1.15
C PRO A 4 21.04 5.44 1.95
N LEU A 5 19.94 5.76 1.26
CA LEU A 5 18.66 6.14 1.85
C LEU A 5 18.09 5.04 2.78
N LEU A 6 18.34 3.76 2.49
CA LEU A 6 17.79 2.65 3.27
C LEU A 6 18.47 2.47 4.63
N ALA A 7 19.62 3.12 4.86
CA ALA A 7 20.31 3.08 6.15
C ALA A 7 19.72 4.06 7.18
N ASN A 8 18.96 5.07 6.74
CA ASN A 8 18.28 5.99 7.66
C ASN A 8 16.93 5.41 8.11
N THR A 9 16.91 4.77 9.28
CA THR A 9 15.71 4.14 9.84
C THR A 9 15.05 4.95 10.95
N ALA A 10 15.58 6.12 11.33
CA ALA A 10 15.14 6.89 12.49
C ALA A 10 13.69 7.43 12.37
N HIS A 11 13.17 7.56 11.15
CA HIS A 11 11.80 8.01 10.88
C HIS A 11 10.74 6.92 11.09
N ARG A 12 11.14 5.66 11.32
CA ARG A 12 10.21 4.54 11.48
C ARG A 12 9.75 4.46 12.94
N PRO A 13 8.43 4.48 13.21
CA PRO A 13 7.93 4.26 14.56
C PRO A 13 7.87 2.76 14.94
N TRP A 14 8.23 1.86 14.02
CA TRP A 14 8.30 0.40 14.21
C TRP A 14 9.68 -0.17 13.83
N PRO A 15 10.10 -1.30 14.44
CA PRO A 15 11.40 -1.92 14.16
C PRO A 15 11.51 -2.44 12.71
N LEU A 16 12.74 -2.66 12.25
CA LEU A 16 12.97 -3.36 10.99
C LEU A 16 12.50 -4.83 11.10
N PRO A 17 11.91 -5.39 10.04
CA PRO A 17 11.68 -6.83 9.96
C PRO A 17 13.02 -7.58 10.07
N THR A 18 13.03 -8.66 10.86
CA THR A 18 14.20 -9.55 10.98
C THR A 18 14.25 -10.60 9.88
N THR A 19 13.16 -10.77 9.14
CA THR A 19 13.04 -11.73 8.04
C THR A 19 13.43 -11.11 6.71
N PRO A 20 13.95 -11.90 5.75
CA PRO A 20 14.21 -11.42 4.40
C PRO A 20 12.92 -10.93 3.72
N TRP A 21 13.05 -9.92 2.84
CA TRP A 21 11.94 -9.52 1.97
C TRP A 21 11.51 -10.68 1.06
N VAL A 22 10.21 -10.75 0.75
CA VAL A 22 9.64 -11.84 -0.05
C VAL A 22 9.41 -11.41 -1.50
N MET A 23 8.99 -10.16 -1.72
CA MET A 23 8.63 -9.60 -3.03
C MET A 23 9.32 -8.26 -3.28
N ALA A 24 9.70 -8.01 -4.53
CA ALA A 24 10.15 -6.71 -5.01
C ALA A 24 9.25 -6.25 -6.15
N GLN A 25 8.90 -4.97 -6.15
CA GLN A 25 8.11 -4.31 -7.18
C GLN A 25 8.43 -2.81 -7.17
N THR A 26 8.40 -2.18 -8.34
CA THR A 26 8.43 -0.71 -8.47
C THR A 26 7.07 -0.25 -8.98
N TRP A 27 6.47 0.69 -8.27
CA TRP A 27 5.22 1.30 -8.70
C TRP A 27 5.51 2.56 -9.51
N CYS A 28 4.84 2.71 -10.64
CA CYS A 28 5.05 3.76 -11.63
C CYS A 28 3.71 4.37 -12.04
N ASP A 29 3.73 5.61 -12.55
CA ASP A 29 2.54 6.32 -13.04
C ASP A 29 1.39 6.31 -12.02
N LEU A 30 1.70 6.69 -10.77
CA LEU A 30 0.75 6.65 -9.65
C LEU A 30 -0.24 7.82 -9.67
N LEU A 31 -1.52 7.51 -9.45
CA LEU A 31 -2.53 8.49 -9.07
C LEU A 31 -3.12 8.10 -7.72
N PHE A 32 -3.32 9.10 -6.86
CA PHE A 32 -4.12 8.97 -5.64
C PHE A 32 -5.35 9.85 -5.79
N ALA A 33 -6.52 9.23 -5.86
CA ALA A 33 -7.78 9.96 -5.95
C ALA A 33 -8.71 9.51 -4.83
N HIS A 34 -9.22 10.48 -4.07
CA HIS A 34 -10.00 10.22 -2.85
C HIS A 34 -11.27 11.07 -2.86
N TRP A 35 -12.39 10.47 -2.45
CA TRP A 35 -13.67 11.16 -2.31
C TRP A 35 -14.30 10.80 -0.96
N PRO A 36 -14.88 11.79 -0.25
CA PRO A 36 -15.64 11.52 0.95
C PRO A 36 -16.97 10.85 0.58
N LEU A 37 -17.37 9.87 1.38
CA LEU A 37 -18.65 9.18 1.27
C LEU A 37 -19.37 9.15 2.62
N PRO A 38 -20.72 9.03 2.61
CA PRO A 38 -21.47 8.80 3.82
C PRO A 38 -21.03 7.50 4.51
N VAL A 39 -20.75 7.56 5.81
CA VAL A 39 -20.30 6.42 6.61
C VAL A 39 -21.28 5.24 6.50
N ALA A 40 -22.59 5.51 6.55
CA ALA A 40 -23.61 4.49 6.44
C ALA A 40 -23.58 3.72 5.11
N ALA A 41 -23.23 4.39 4.00
CA ALA A 41 -23.13 3.76 2.69
C ALA A 41 -21.95 2.76 2.63
N LEU A 42 -20.82 3.10 3.24
CA LEU A 42 -19.68 2.19 3.35
C LEU A 42 -19.96 1.06 4.35
N GLN A 43 -20.60 1.36 5.49
CA GLN A 43 -20.86 0.40 6.56
C GLN A 43 -21.75 -0.76 6.09
N ALA A 44 -22.71 -0.48 5.19
CA ALA A 44 -23.57 -1.49 4.59
C ALA A 44 -22.83 -2.51 3.72
N LEU A 45 -21.60 -2.21 3.27
CA LEU A 45 -20.77 -3.10 2.45
C LEU A 45 -19.80 -3.94 3.29
N LEU A 46 -19.64 -3.63 4.57
CA LEU A 46 -18.73 -4.34 5.45
C LEU A 46 -19.40 -5.53 6.14
N PRO A 47 -18.65 -6.59 6.46
CA PRO A 47 -19.07 -7.61 7.41
C PRO A 47 -19.52 -6.99 8.74
N PRO A 48 -20.51 -7.57 9.46
CA PRO A 48 -21.05 -7.00 10.69
C PRO A 48 -20.03 -6.77 11.82
N THR A 49 -18.89 -7.48 11.79
CA THR A 49 -17.81 -7.37 12.77
C THR A 49 -16.85 -6.21 12.49
N LEU A 50 -17.01 -5.50 11.37
CA LEU A 50 -16.14 -4.39 10.97
C LEU A 50 -16.92 -3.08 10.99
N MET A 51 -16.29 -2.06 11.54
CA MET A 51 -16.79 -0.69 11.55
C MET A 51 -15.99 0.16 10.57
N VAL A 52 -16.66 1.06 9.86
CA VAL A 52 -15.99 2.04 8.99
C VAL A 52 -15.15 2.98 9.85
N ASP A 53 -13.86 3.06 9.54
CA ASP A 53 -13.00 4.10 10.10
C ASP A 53 -13.27 5.45 9.42
N THR A 54 -13.18 6.53 10.18
CA THR A 54 -13.55 7.86 9.72
C THR A 54 -12.42 8.85 9.89
N PHE A 55 -12.27 9.72 8.91
CA PHE A 55 -11.37 10.86 8.98
C PHE A 55 -12.16 12.13 8.66
N ASP A 56 -12.08 13.13 9.54
CA ASP A 56 -12.91 14.34 9.54
C ASP A 56 -14.43 14.05 9.49
N GLY A 57 -14.86 12.97 10.15
CA GLY A 57 -16.27 12.56 10.22
C GLY A 57 -16.81 11.91 8.94
N HIS A 58 -15.97 11.72 7.92
CA HIS A 58 -16.33 11.05 6.67
C HIS A 58 -15.69 9.68 6.54
N GLY A 59 -16.39 8.78 5.85
CA GLY A 59 -15.75 7.61 5.25
C GLY A 59 -15.10 7.99 3.93
N TRP A 60 -14.09 7.24 3.49
CA TRP A 60 -13.30 7.61 2.31
C TRP A 60 -13.19 6.47 1.31
N LEU A 61 -13.48 6.78 0.04
CA LEU A 61 -13.15 5.90 -1.09
C LEU A 61 -11.84 6.35 -1.70
N GLY A 62 -10.83 5.47 -1.67
CA GLY A 62 -9.57 5.65 -2.37
C GLY A 62 -9.53 4.84 -3.66
N ILE A 63 -9.16 5.48 -4.76
CA ILE A 63 -8.81 4.81 -6.02
C ILE A 63 -7.35 5.12 -6.32
N VAL A 64 -6.55 4.05 -6.46
CA VAL A 64 -5.11 4.15 -6.71
C VAL A 64 -4.76 3.33 -7.95
N PRO A 65 -4.91 3.89 -9.16
CA PRO A 65 -4.40 3.24 -10.35
C PRO A 65 -2.89 3.47 -10.46
N PHE A 66 -2.17 2.42 -10.83
CA PHE A 66 -0.73 2.45 -11.01
C PHE A 66 -0.29 1.34 -11.97
N LYS A 67 0.93 1.47 -12.49
CA LYS A 67 1.65 0.40 -13.15
C LYS A 67 2.67 -0.21 -12.20
N MET A 68 2.89 -1.50 -12.34
CA MET A 68 4.00 -2.18 -11.69
C MET A 68 5.10 -2.46 -12.71
N ARG A 69 6.34 -2.50 -12.23
CA ARG A 69 7.51 -2.96 -12.97
C ARG A 69 8.35 -3.87 -12.11
N GLY A 70 8.91 -4.92 -12.72
CA GLY A 70 9.96 -5.73 -12.11
C GLY A 70 9.44 -6.59 -10.97
N VAL A 71 8.18 -7.01 -11.05
CA VAL A 71 7.52 -7.80 -10.01
C VAL A 71 8.19 -9.17 -9.94
N ARG A 72 8.74 -9.50 -8.77
CA ARG A 72 9.43 -10.77 -8.54
C ARG A 72 9.46 -11.22 -7.09
N PRO A 73 9.38 -12.53 -6.84
CA PRO A 73 9.85 -13.13 -5.61
C PRO A 73 11.36 -12.93 -5.41
N ARG A 74 11.80 -12.94 -4.16
CA ARG A 74 13.23 -12.89 -3.83
C ARG A 74 13.98 -14.07 -4.45
N GLY A 75 14.99 -13.77 -5.27
CA GLY A 75 15.83 -14.77 -5.93
C GLY A 75 15.32 -15.26 -7.29
N ALA A 76 14.11 -14.85 -7.71
CA ALA A 76 13.57 -15.16 -9.02
C ALA A 76 13.80 -13.99 -10.02
N PRO A 77 13.77 -14.26 -11.34
CA PRO A 77 13.67 -13.21 -12.35
C PRO A 77 12.32 -12.49 -12.26
N ALA A 78 12.26 -11.28 -12.83
CA ALA A 78 11.00 -10.55 -12.97
C ALA A 78 10.06 -11.24 -13.96
N VAL A 79 8.76 -11.10 -13.71
CA VAL A 79 7.74 -11.51 -14.66
C VAL A 79 7.86 -10.63 -15.90
N PRO A 80 8.09 -11.18 -17.12
CA PRO A 80 8.50 -10.37 -18.27
C PRO A 80 7.53 -9.27 -18.70
N TRP A 81 6.24 -9.43 -18.37
CA TRP A 81 5.16 -8.51 -18.72
C TRP A 81 4.67 -7.66 -17.54
N LEU A 82 5.34 -7.72 -16.37
CA LEU A 82 4.91 -7.06 -15.13
C LEU A 82 6.04 -6.41 -14.32
#